data_AF-A0A7J2GYT5-F1
#
_entry.id   AF-A0A7J2GYT5-F1
#
_cell.length_a   1.000
_cell.length_b   1.000
_cell.length_c   1.000
_cell.angle_alpha   90.00
_cell.angle_beta   90.00
_cell.angle_gamma   90.00
#
_symmetry.space_group_name_H-M   'P 1'
#
loop_
_entity.id
_entity.type
_entity.pdbx_description
1 polymer ?
#
loop_
_entity_poly.entity_id
_entity_poly.type
_entity_poly.pdbx_seq_one_letter_code
_entity_poly.pdbx_strand_id
1 'polypeptide(L)'
;MRKWLVWEKEGKSYAKEITILRPGQLKAIANERGVQILKLLAKKPMYPAEIAKKLGLYPQKVYYHVRRLERAGFLRVVGEKRIKGGAAKLYALRCGAFGVEMNGDEEEIGKVKVMDEKLMKFFGPLVEGRRLNGLIVVGSPLPHGPFRTGARDGHYSAQLALFLGQFLDHDNFCVRLDVDVKAEGLLGENLILIGGPGVNSVSYEVNKKLPYFFNIKSSKYGYLLGGIVSKRTGEVYNEDLIGVVERIRNPWNKRRVIVLIAGNKAVGTKAGIIGLTRYYKGLLKGFKGEEEWGVLVRGLDADGD
;
A
#
# COMPACT_ATOMS: atom_id res chain seq x y z
N MET A 1 -10.37 -21.88 8.67
CA MET A 1 -8.91 -21.78 8.58
C MET A 1 -8.52 -21.66 7.11
N ARG A 2 -7.62 -20.75 6.72
CA ARG A 2 -7.11 -20.62 5.34
C ARG A 2 -5.65 -21.05 5.34
N LYS A 3 -5.21 -21.80 4.33
CA LYS A 3 -3.81 -22.21 4.15
C LYS A 3 -3.25 -21.64 2.85
N TRP A 4 -1.95 -21.40 2.82
CA TRP A 4 -1.24 -20.82 1.68
C TRP A 4 -0.04 -21.71 1.33
N LEU A 5 0.16 -21.95 0.03
CA LEU A 5 1.43 -22.42 -0.51
C LEU A 5 2.33 -21.21 -0.69
N VAL A 6 3.49 -21.24 -0.04
CA VAL A 6 4.55 -20.25 -0.21
C VAL A 6 5.68 -20.91 -1.00
N TRP A 7 6.22 -20.20 -1.98
CA TRP A 7 7.41 -20.63 -2.71
C TRP A 7 8.27 -19.43 -3.06
N GLU A 8 9.58 -19.66 -3.17
CA GLU A 8 10.56 -18.64 -3.47
C GLU A 8 11.18 -18.91 -4.85
N LYS A 9 11.35 -17.84 -5.63
CA LYS A 9 12.08 -17.89 -6.90
C LYS A 9 12.82 -16.58 -7.09
N GLU A 10 14.13 -16.66 -7.32
CA GLU A 10 15.01 -15.50 -7.60
C GLU A 10 14.89 -14.40 -6.51
N GLY A 11 14.90 -14.79 -5.23
CA GLY A 11 14.80 -13.87 -4.10
C GLY A 11 13.42 -13.21 -3.91
N LYS A 12 12.39 -13.65 -4.64
CA LYS A 12 11.01 -13.19 -4.50
C LYS A 12 10.15 -14.30 -3.93
N SER A 13 9.35 -13.97 -2.92
CA SER A 13 8.36 -14.87 -2.34
C SER A 13 7.01 -14.71 -3.04
N TYR A 14 6.37 -15.83 -3.30
CA TYR A 14 5.05 -15.91 -3.91
C TYR A 14 4.14 -16.75 -3.03
N ALA A 15 2.89 -16.33 -2.89
CA ALA A 15 1.90 -17.06 -2.13
C ALA A 15 0.67 -17.37 -2.99
N LYS A 16 0.09 -18.56 -2.81
CA LYS A 16 -1.18 -18.95 -3.42
C LYS A 16 -2.02 -19.68 -2.40
N GLU A 17 -3.29 -19.30 -2.25
CA GLU A 17 -4.21 -20.02 -1.37
C GLU A 17 -4.30 -21.49 -1.81
N ILE A 18 -4.31 -22.41 -0.85
CA ILE A 18 -4.45 -23.84 -1.07
C ILE A 18 -5.62 -24.40 -0.26
N THR A 19 -6.40 -25.25 -0.88
CA THR A 19 -7.38 -26.09 -0.19
C THR A 19 -6.80 -27.47 0.06
N ILE A 20 -6.69 -27.86 1.32
CA ILE A 20 -6.28 -29.23 1.71
C ILE A 20 -7.47 -30.17 1.49
N LEU A 21 -7.23 -31.23 0.72
CA LEU A 21 -8.22 -32.20 0.32
C LEU A 21 -8.31 -33.35 1.34
N ARG A 22 -9.53 -33.81 1.60
CA ARG A 22 -9.77 -35.08 2.30
C ARG A 22 -9.58 -36.25 1.34
N PRO A 23 -9.25 -37.47 1.83
CA PRO A 23 -9.03 -38.65 0.98
C PRO A 23 -10.15 -38.93 -0.04
N GLY A 24 -11.41 -38.75 0.35
CA GLY A 24 -12.57 -38.95 -0.54
C GLY A 24 -12.62 -37.99 -1.75
N GLN A 25 -12.06 -36.79 -1.61
CA GLN A 25 -12.05 -35.77 -2.67
C GLN A 25 -10.98 -36.05 -3.73
N LEU A 26 -9.90 -36.76 -3.38
CA LEU A 26 -8.82 -37.10 -4.31
C LEU A 26 -9.31 -37.91 -5.51
N LYS A 27 -10.30 -38.80 -5.29
CA LYS A 27 -10.88 -39.60 -6.36
C LYS A 27 -11.41 -38.74 -7.52
N ALA A 28 -11.91 -37.53 -7.24
CA ALA A 28 -12.47 -36.63 -8.27
C ALA A 28 -11.41 -36.15 -9.27
N ILE A 29 -10.16 -35.97 -8.82
CA ILE A 29 -9.02 -35.50 -9.62
C ILE A 29 -8.03 -36.60 -10.00
N ALA A 30 -8.19 -37.82 -9.50
CA ALA A 30 -7.37 -38.98 -9.84
C ALA A 30 -7.52 -39.48 -11.31
N ASN A 31 -8.18 -38.70 -12.16
CA ASN A 31 -8.35 -38.99 -13.59
C ASN A 31 -7.91 -37.79 -14.41
N GLU A 32 -7.27 -38.05 -15.56
CA GLU A 32 -6.70 -37.03 -16.43
C GLU A 32 -7.72 -35.96 -16.85
N ARG A 33 -8.95 -36.38 -17.14
CA ARG A 33 -10.05 -35.49 -17.55
C ARG A 33 -10.39 -34.46 -16.47
N GLY A 34 -10.46 -34.88 -15.21
CA GLY A 34 -10.70 -33.98 -14.08
C GLY A 34 -9.63 -32.89 -14.01
N VAL A 35 -8.36 -33.28 -14.15
CA VAL A 35 -7.22 -32.34 -14.16
C VAL A 35 -7.28 -31.40 -15.36
N GLN A 36 -7.60 -31.89 -16.57
CA GLN A 36 -7.75 -31.06 -17.77
C GLN A 36 -8.87 -30.02 -17.61
N ILE A 37 -10.01 -30.41 -17.04
CA ILE A 37 -11.12 -29.49 -16.74
C ILE A 37 -10.67 -28.39 -15.76
N LEU A 38 -9.97 -28.75 -14.69
CA LEU A 38 -9.42 -27.77 -13.74
C LEU A 38 -8.42 -26.82 -14.41
N LYS A 39 -7.52 -27.31 -15.27
CA LYS A 39 -6.56 -26.49 -16.04
C LYS A 39 -7.26 -25.49 -16.96
N LEU A 40 -8.39 -25.86 -17.57
CA LEU A 40 -9.19 -24.94 -18.38
C LEU A 40 -9.84 -23.86 -17.52
N LEU A 41 -10.45 -24.25 -16.39
CA LEU A 41 -11.13 -23.34 -15.47
C LEU A 41 -10.16 -22.43 -14.70
N ALA A 42 -8.88 -22.81 -14.59
CA ALA A 42 -7.82 -21.95 -14.08
C ALA A 42 -7.58 -20.70 -14.95
N LYS A 43 -7.87 -20.78 -16.25
CA LYS A 43 -7.68 -19.66 -17.19
C LYS A 43 -8.85 -18.67 -17.14
N LYS A 44 -10.09 -19.18 -17.05
CA LYS A 44 -11.31 -18.37 -16.91
C LYS A 44 -12.52 -19.24 -16.55
N PRO A 45 -13.60 -18.67 -15.98
CA PRO A 45 -14.86 -19.37 -15.83
C PRO A 45 -15.42 -19.86 -17.17
N MET A 46 -16.03 -21.06 -17.20
CA MET A 46 -16.59 -21.67 -18.43
C MET A 46 -17.84 -22.48 -18.13
N TYR A 47 -18.72 -22.59 -19.13
CA TYR A 47 -19.84 -23.53 -19.13
C TYR A 47 -19.35 -24.95 -19.49
N PRO A 48 -20.01 -26.02 -18.99
CA PRO A 48 -19.64 -27.41 -19.33
C PRO A 48 -19.64 -27.69 -20.84
N ALA A 49 -20.52 -27.04 -21.60
CA ALA A 49 -20.56 -27.16 -23.06
C ALA A 49 -19.30 -26.57 -23.75
N GLU A 50 -18.78 -25.45 -23.25
CA GLU A 50 -17.53 -24.86 -23.77
C GLU A 50 -16.32 -25.75 -23.48
N ILE A 51 -16.30 -26.34 -22.28
CA ILE A 51 -15.28 -27.30 -21.85
C ILE A 51 -15.32 -28.54 -22.75
N ALA A 52 -16.51 -29.07 -23.05
CA ALA A 52 -16.70 -30.20 -23.95
C ALA A 52 -16.17 -29.92 -25.36
N LYS A 53 -16.50 -28.75 -25.92
CA LYS A 53 -16.00 -28.30 -27.23
C LYS A 53 -14.47 -28.21 -27.25
N LYS A 54 -13.85 -27.64 -26.20
CA LYS A 54 -12.39 -27.48 -26.12
C LYS A 54 -11.63 -28.80 -25.96
N LEU A 55 -12.22 -29.77 -25.26
CA LEU A 55 -11.59 -31.07 -25.04
C LEU A 55 -11.95 -32.11 -26.11
N GLY A 56 -12.81 -31.77 -27.08
CA GLY A 56 -13.31 -32.74 -28.06
C GLY A 56 -14.10 -33.89 -27.42
N LEU A 57 -14.74 -33.64 -26.28
CA LEU A 57 -15.42 -34.66 -25.50
C LEU A 57 -16.94 -34.57 -25.65
N TYR A 58 -17.60 -35.72 -25.53
CA TYR A 58 -19.06 -35.77 -25.51
C TYR A 58 -19.62 -34.99 -24.30
N PRO A 59 -20.62 -34.10 -24.48
CA PRO A 59 -21.10 -33.20 -23.42
C PRO A 59 -21.48 -33.93 -22.13
N GLN A 60 -22.20 -35.06 -22.22
CA GLN A 60 -22.64 -35.79 -21.03
C GLN A 60 -21.48 -36.25 -20.13
N LYS A 61 -20.33 -36.64 -20.71
CA LYS A 61 -19.13 -37.01 -19.96
C LYS A 61 -18.56 -35.80 -19.21
N VAL A 62 -18.53 -34.63 -19.84
CA VAL A 62 -18.05 -33.39 -19.18
C VAL A 62 -19.00 -32.96 -18.07
N TYR A 63 -20.31 -33.01 -18.28
CA TYR A 63 -21.30 -32.73 -17.22
C TYR A 63 -21.15 -33.67 -16.02
N TYR A 64 -20.81 -34.94 -16.24
CA TYR A 64 -20.50 -35.86 -15.15
C TYR A 64 -19.27 -35.41 -14.35
N HIS A 65 -18.15 -35.13 -15.02
CA HIS A 65 -16.92 -34.71 -14.35
C HIS A 65 -17.08 -33.35 -13.63
N VAL A 66 -17.73 -32.38 -14.25
CA VAL A 66 -17.98 -31.06 -13.63
C VAL A 66 -18.81 -31.19 -12.35
N ARG A 67 -19.91 -31.95 -12.39
CA ARG A 67 -20.74 -32.19 -11.18
C ARG A 67 -19.95 -32.91 -10.08
N ARG A 68 -19.09 -33.85 -10.45
CA ARG A 68 -18.23 -34.57 -9.52
C ARG A 68 -17.20 -33.63 -8.87
N LEU A 69 -16.58 -32.75 -9.64
CA LEU A 69 -15.62 -31.75 -9.15
C LEU A 69 -16.30 -30.68 -8.28
N GLU A 70 -17.50 -30.24 -8.64
CA GLU A 70 -18.33 -29.32 -7.84
C GLU A 70 -18.67 -29.94 -6.48
N ARG A 71 -19.20 -31.18 -6.46
CA ARG A 71 -19.51 -31.90 -5.20
C ARG A 71 -18.29 -32.12 -4.34
N ALA A 72 -17.14 -32.38 -4.96
CA ALA A 72 -15.87 -32.53 -4.25
C ALA A 72 -15.24 -31.18 -3.86
N GLY A 73 -15.89 -30.05 -4.12
CA GLY A 73 -15.50 -28.72 -3.63
C GLY A 73 -14.43 -28.00 -4.46
N PHE A 74 -14.04 -28.52 -5.63
CA PHE A 74 -13.04 -27.89 -6.50
C PHE A 74 -13.60 -26.68 -7.26
N LEU A 75 -14.90 -26.69 -7.53
CA LEU A 75 -15.59 -25.69 -8.36
C LEU A 75 -16.64 -24.92 -7.55
N ARG A 76 -16.95 -23.72 -8.01
CA ARG A 76 -18.11 -22.92 -7.57
C ARG A 76 -18.86 -22.37 -8.78
N VAL A 77 -20.16 -22.17 -8.62
CA VAL A 77 -20.99 -21.48 -9.60
C VAL A 77 -20.77 -19.97 -9.44
N VAL A 78 -20.45 -19.28 -10.53
CA VAL A 78 -20.22 -17.81 -10.55
C VAL A 78 -21.24 -17.08 -11.42
N GLY A 79 -22.18 -17.81 -12.02
CA GLY A 79 -23.27 -17.23 -12.79
C GLY A 79 -24.19 -18.32 -13.35
N GLU A 80 -25.40 -17.93 -13.72
CA GLU A 80 -26.37 -18.81 -14.37
C GLU A 80 -27.04 -18.09 -15.53
N LYS A 81 -27.30 -18.82 -16.62
CA LYS A 81 -28.02 -18.31 -17.80
C LYS A 81 -29.13 -19.30 -18.18
N ARG A 82 -30.34 -18.80 -18.45
CA ARG A 82 -31.42 -19.62 -19.01
C ARG A 82 -31.18 -19.86 -20.49
N ILE A 83 -31.16 -21.12 -20.92
CA ILE A 83 -31.00 -21.54 -22.30
C ILE A 83 -32.03 -22.63 -22.60
N LYS A 84 -32.91 -22.40 -23.59
CA LYS A 84 -33.92 -23.36 -24.07
C LYS A 84 -34.73 -24.03 -22.92
N GLY A 85 -35.14 -23.24 -21.92
CA GLY A 85 -35.91 -23.72 -20.77
C GLY A 85 -35.10 -24.35 -19.62
N GLY A 86 -33.78 -24.53 -19.76
CA GLY A 86 -32.89 -25.03 -18.71
C GLY A 86 -31.93 -23.98 -18.15
N ALA A 87 -31.47 -24.14 -16.91
CA ALA A 87 -30.45 -23.29 -16.29
C ALA A 87 -29.04 -23.82 -16.60
N ALA A 88 -28.23 -23.04 -17.33
CA ALA A 88 -26.83 -23.31 -17.60
C ALA A 88 -25.96 -22.60 -16.56
N LYS A 89 -25.19 -23.37 -15.79
CA LYS A 89 -24.29 -22.87 -14.74
C LYS A 89 -22.90 -22.56 -15.29
N LEU A 90 -22.40 -21.36 -14.98
CA LEU A 90 -21.04 -20.94 -15.24
C LEU A 90 -20.15 -21.30 -14.05
N TYR A 91 -19.12 -22.12 -14.29
CA TYR A 91 -18.27 -22.63 -13.24
C TYR A 91 -16.92 -21.91 -13.21
N ALA A 92 -16.38 -21.71 -12.01
CA ALA A 92 -15.01 -21.26 -11.79
C ALA A 92 -14.31 -22.16 -10.76
N LEU A 93 -12.98 -22.16 -10.75
CA LEU A 93 -12.24 -22.77 -9.65
C LEU A 93 -12.58 -22.09 -8.33
N ARG A 94 -12.70 -22.89 -7.27
CA ARG A 94 -12.87 -22.38 -5.92
C ARG A 94 -11.56 -21.81 -5.37
N CYS A 95 -10.44 -22.48 -5.67
CA CYS A 95 -9.11 -22.14 -5.19
C CYS A 95 -8.06 -22.34 -6.30
N GLY A 96 -6.93 -21.64 -6.20
CA GLY A 96 -5.84 -21.72 -7.17
C GLY A 96 -4.90 -22.93 -6.98
N ALA A 97 -4.96 -23.58 -5.82
CA ALA A 97 -4.21 -24.79 -5.52
C ALA A 97 -5.03 -25.76 -4.65
N PHE A 98 -4.75 -27.05 -4.84
CA PHE A 98 -5.32 -28.15 -4.06
C PHE A 98 -4.21 -29.13 -3.74
N GLY A 99 -4.20 -29.70 -2.54
CA GLY A 99 -3.15 -30.63 -2.13
C GLY A 99 -3.55 -31.53 -0.98
N VAL A 100 -2.65 -32.44 -0.63
CA VAL A 100 -2.72 -33.26 0.58
C VAL A 100 -1.63 -32.77 1.51
N GLU A 101 -1.95 -32.64 2.79
CA GLU A 101 -1.02 -32.26 3.83
C GLU A 101 -0.79 -33.45 4.74
N MET A 102 0.47 -33.77 5.00
CA MET A 102 0.87 -34.79 5.96
C MET A 102 1.09 -34.13 7.32
N ASN A 103 0.96 -34.88 8.40
CA ASN A 103 1.35 -34.40 9.71
C ASN A 103 2.88 -34.16 9.74
N GLY A 104 3.29 -33.03 10.29
CA GLY A 104 4.69 -32.62 10.40
C GLY A 104 4.78 -31.27 11.10
N ASP A 105 6.00 -30.83 11.37
CA ASP A 105 6.24 -29.53 12.01
C ASP A 105 5.91 -28.38 11.05
N GLU A 106 5.30 -27.31 11.58
CA GLU A 106 5.04 -26.07 10.86
C GLU A 106 6.06 -25.02 11.31
N GLU A 107 6.74 -24.36 10.38
CA GLU A 107 7.61 -23.21 10.68
C GLU A 107 6.79 -21.92 10.73
N GLU A 108 6.97 -21.14 11.81
CA GLU A 108 6.38 -19.82 11.89
C GLU A 108 7.11 -18.87 10.92
N ILE A 109 6.42 -18.51 9.84
CA ILE A 109 6.86 -17.43 8.97
C ILE A 109 6.22 -16.11 9.40
N GLY A 110 6.99 -15.02 9.32
CA GLY A 110 6.46 -13.67 9.55
C GLY A 110 5.25 -13.39 8.67
N LYS A 111 4.24 -12.68 9.21
CA LYS A 111 3.02 -12.35 8.45
C LYS A 111 3.39 -11.57 7.18
N VAL A 112 3.03 -12.12 6.01
CA VAL A 112 3.07 -11.38 4.75
C VAL A 112 2.11 -10.20 4.85
N LYS A 113 2.64 -9.00 5.04
CA LYS A 113 1.85 -7.77 5.12
C LYS A 113 1.56 -7.28 3.70
N VAL A 114 0.28 -7.14 3.40
CA VAL A 114 -0.21 -6.50 2.19
C VAL A 114 -0.56 -5.05 2.55
N MET A 115 -0.06 -4.10 1.76
CA MET A 115 -0.39 -2.70 1.96
C MET A 115 -1.89 -2.48 1.69
N ASP A 116 -2.56 -1.81 2.62
CA ASP A 116 -3.98 -1.47 2.51
C ASP A 116 -4.26 -0.65 1.24
N GLU A 117 -5.43 -0.81 0.62
CA GLU A 117 -5.78 -0.14 -0.63
C GLU A 117 -5.66 1.39 -0.52
N LYS A 118 -6.02 1.97 0.63
CA LYS A 118 -5.90 3.43 0.83
C LYS A 118 -4.45 3.87 0.92
N LEU A 119 -3.61 3.12 1.62
CA LEU A 119 -2.17 3.38 1.66
C LEU A 119 -1.57 3.25 0.26
N MET A 120 -1.94 2.20 -0.49
CA MET A 120 -1.50 2.01 -1.87
C MET A 120 -1.94 3.17 -2.77
N LYS A 121 -3.15 3.72 -2.62
CA LYS A 121 -3.58 4.90 -3.38
C LYS A 121 -2.83 6.17 -2.96
N PHE A 122 -2.53 6.31 -1.67
CA PHE A 122 -1.85 7.49 -1.14
C PHE A 122 -0.37 7.52 -1.56
N PHE A 123 0.32 6.39 -1.42
CA PHE A 123 1.72 6.20 -1.79
C PHE A 123 1.91 5.70 -3.22
N GLY A 124 0.87 5.52 -4.02
CA GLY A 124 0.95 4.81 -5.31
C GLY A 124 2.11 5.24 -6.21
N PRO A 125 2.32 6.55 -6.46
CA PRO A 125 3.45 7.00 -7.28
C PRO A 125 4.84 6.77 -6.66
N LEU A 126 4.90 6.58 -5.34
CA LEU A 126 6.11 6.20 -4.58
C LEU A 126 6.33 4.67 -4.57
N VAL A 127 5.48 3.86 -5.22
CA VAL A 127 5.57 2.39 -5.21
C VAL A 127 5.67 1.86 -6.64
N GLU A 128 6.74 1.12 -6.94
CA GLU A 128 6.95 0.48 -8.24
C GLU A 128 7.29 -1.00 -8.04
N GLY A 129 6.39 -1.92 -8.43
CA GLY A 129 6.68 -3.36 -8.39
C GLY A 129 7.11 -3.92 -7.02
N ARG A 130 6.53 -3.40 -5.92
CA ARG A 130 6.90 -3.59 -4.50
C ARG A 130 8.16 -2.87 -4.03
N ARG A 131 8.74 -1.96 -4.81
CA ARG A 131 9.89 -1.16 -4.39
C ARG A 131 9.50 0.26 -4.07
N LEU A 132 10.21 0.88 -3.13
CA LEU A 132 10.15 2.32 -2.91
C LEU A 132 10.76 3.05 -4.12
N ASN A 133 9.94 3.80 -4.83
CA ASN A 133 10.32 4.64 -5.96
C ASN A 133 10.33 6.11 -5.51
N GLY A 134 11.27 6.48 -4.64
CA GLY A 134 11.39 7.84 -4.11
C GLY A 134 12.33 7.95 -2.93
N LEU A 135 12.40 9.16 -2.36
CA LEU A 135 13.31 9.51 -1.28
C LEU A 135 12.52 9.95 -0.04
N ILE A 136 12.98 9.56 1.14
CA ILE A 136 12.56 10.13 2.42
C ILE A 136 13.54 11.26 2.73
N VAL A 137 13.05 12.50 2.79
CA VAL A 137 13.87 13.70 2.93
C VAL A 137 13.67 14.27 4.33
N VAL A 138 14.75 14.34 5.09
CA VAL A 138 14.78 14.94 6.43
C VAL A 138 15.60 16.23 6.41
N GLY A 139 15.31 17.16 7.31
CA GLY A 139 16.13 18.37 7.43
C GLY A 139 17.55 18.05 7.92
N SER A 140 18.54 18.79 7.43
CA SER A 140 19.91 18.70 7.94
C SER A 140 20.02 19.18 9.40
N PRO A 141 20.78 18.46 10.25
CA PRO A 141 21.04 18.91 11.61
C PRO A 141 21.95 20.15 11.65
N LEU A 142 22.68 20.42 10.57
CA LEU A 142 23.54 21.59 10.45
C LEU A 142 22.70 22.82 10.06
N PRO A 143 22.84 23.97 10.74
CA PRO A 143 22.14 25.19 10.39
C PRO A 143 22.38 25.62 8.94
N HIS A 144 21.29 25.78 8.18
CA HIS A 144 21.34 26.21 6.78
C HIS A 144 20.04 26.92 6.36
N GLY A 145 19.97 27.32 5.09
CA GLY A 145 18.77 27.95 4.53
C GLY A 145 18.47 29.35 5.10
N PRO A 146 17.28 29.90 4.79
CA PRO A 146 16.93 31.28 5.11
C PRO A 146 16.78 31.56 6.61
N PHE A 147 16.67 30.52 7.44
CA PHE A 147 16.41 30.64 8.88
C PHE A 147 17.59 30.21 9.75
N ARG A 148 18.69 29.71 9.15
CA ARG A 148 19.89 29.24 9.87
C ARG A 148 19.56 28.37 11.09
N THR A 149 18.63 27.44 10.92
CA THR A 149 18.18 26.51 11.96
C THR A 149 18.51 25.08 11.53
N GLY A 150 18.90 24.24 12.49
CA GLY A 150 19.15 22.81 12.27
C GLY A 150 17.93 21.97 12.67
N ALA A 151 17.68 20.89 11.93
CA ALA A 151 16.63 19.93 12.24
C ALA A 151 17.01 19.02 13.41
N ARG A 152 16.00 18.55 14.15
CA ARG A 152 16.16 17.61 15.29
C ARG A 152 15.22 16.40 15.21
N ASP A 153 14.37 16.39 14.19
CA ASP A 153 13.26 15.47 13.97
C ASP A 153 13.58 14.40 12.91
N GLY A 154 14.82 14.33 12.41
CA GLY A 154 15.24 13.34 11.41
C GLY A 154 15.01 11.89 11.83
N HIS A 155 15.10 11.57 13.12
CA HIS A 155 14.86 10.23 13.65
C HIS A 155 13.41 9.74 13.47
N TYR A 156 12.44 10.64 13.22
CA TYR A 156 11.07 10.23 12.91
C TYR A 156 10.97 9.47 11.58
N SER A 157 11.93 9.68 10.66
CA SER A 157 12.03 8.91 9.43
C SER A 157 12.23 7.41 9.67
N ALA A 158 12.90 7.03 10.77
CA ALA A 158 13.12 5.62 11.10
C ALA A 158 11.81 4.87 11.35
N GLN A 159 10.88 5.49 12.08
CA GLN A 159 9.54 4.92 12.32
C GLN A 159 8.77 4.74 11.01
N LEU A 160 8.84 5.72 10.10
CA LEU A 160 8.20 5.62 8.80
C LEU A 160 8.86 4.59 7.89
N ALA A 161 10.20 4.54 7.88
CA ALA A 161 10.97 3.59 7.09
C ALA A 161 10.70 2.14 7.53
N LEU A 162 10.67 1.87 8.84
CA LEU A 162 10.28 0.57 9.38
C LEU A 162 8.86 0.19 8.99
N PHE A 163 7.93 1.14 9.01
CA PHE A 163 6.55 0.91 8.58
C PHE A 163 6.45 0.59 7.08
N LEU A 164 7.09 1.38 6.22
CA LEU A 164 7.07 1.16 4.77
C LEU A 164 7.82 -0.12 4.36
N GLY A 165 8.92 -0.43 5.04
CA GLY A 165 9.72 -1.65 4.82
C GLY A 165 8.97 -2.96 5.12
N GLN A 166 7.83 -2.90 5.82
CA GLN A 166 6.93 -4.05 5.95
C GLN A 166 6.24 -4.42 4.64
N PHE A 167 6.21 -3.50 3.67
CA PHE A 167 5.47 -3.65 2.42
C PHE A 167 6.37 -3.53 1.19
N LEU A 168 7.45 -2.76 1.30
CA LEU A 168 8.29 -2.34 0.18
C LEU A 168 9.74 -2.77 0.36
N ASP A 169 10.34 -3.21 -0.74
CA ASP A 169 11.77 -3.42 -0.88
C ASP A 169 12.48 -2.09 -1.21
N HIS A 170 13.78 -2.01 -0.92
CA HIS A 170 14.62 -0.88 -1.29
C HIS A 170 16.05 -1.37 -1.56
N ASP A 171 16.69 -0.83 -2.60
CA ASP A 171 18.08 -1.18 -2.95
C ASP A 171 19.06 -0.04 -2.67
N ASN A 172 18.55 1.19 -2.54
CA ASN A 172 19.34 2.41 -2.48
C ASN A 172 19.19 3.11 -1.13
N PHE A 173 20.18 3.95 -0.80
CA PHE A 173 20.13 4.84 0.36
C PHE A 173 18.99 5.87 0.18
N CYS A 174 17.82 5.53 0.74
CA CYS A 174 16.57 6.22 0.46
C CYS A 174 16.26 7.38 1.41
N VAL A 175 16.89 7.42 2.59
CA VAL A 175 16.76 8.54 3.54
C VAL A 175 17.89 9.52 3.29
N ARG A 176 17.58 10.77 2.94
CA ARG A 176 18.57 11.79 2.57
C ARG A 176 18.31 13.10 3.28
N LEU A 177 19.37 13.89 3.47
CA LEU A 177 19.21 15.26 3.95
C LEU A 177 18.65 16.14 2.82
N ASP A 178 17.85 17.13 3.20
CA ASP A 178 17.31 18.13 2.31
C ASP A 178 18.39 18.89 1.52
N VAL A 179 19.52 19.18 2.15
CA VAL A 179 20.70 19.77 1.49
C VAL A 179 21.29 18.86 0.40
N ASP A 180 21.32 17.55 0.63
CA ASP A 180 21.88 16.58 -0.33
C ASP A 180 20.93 16.42 -1.52
N VAL A 181 19.63 16.32 -1.27
CA VAL A 181 18.60 16.26 -2.33
C VAL A 181 18.71 17.45 -3.26
N LYS A 182 18.98 18.64 -2.71
CA LYS A 182 19.19 19.85 -3.50
C LYS A 182 20.52 19.84 -4.24
N ALA A 183 21.62 19.51 -3.56
CA ALA A 183 22.95 19.48 -4.16
C ALA A 183 23.06 18.47 -5.30
N GLU A 184 22.39 17.32 -5.19
CA GLU A 184 22.39 16.25 -6.19
C GLU A 184 21.30 16.41 -7.27
N GLY A 185 20.51 17.48 -7.24
CA GLY A 185 19.47 17.74 -8.26
C GLY A 185 18.27 16.78 -8.21
N LEU A 186 17.99 16.19 -7.04
CA LEU A 186 16.98 15.15 -6.85
C LEU A 186 15.57 15.68 -6.53
N LEU A 187 15.36 17.01 -6.61
CA LEU A 187 14.06 17.65 -6.34
C LEU A 187 12.94 17.15 -7.26
N GLY A 188 13.29 16.64 -8.45
CA GLY A 188 12.34 16.10 -9.42
C GLY A 188 11.84 14.69 -9.13
N GLU A 189 12.32 14.00 -8.08
CA GLU A 189 11.91 12.64 -7.74
C GLU A 189 10.60 12.59 -6.95
N ASN A 190 10.08 11.39 -6.66
CA ASN A 190 9.05 11.30 -5.64
C ASN A 190 9.67 11.53 -4.26
N LEU A 191 9.09 12.41 -3.45
CA LEU A 191 9.65 12.79 -2.16
C LEU A 191 8.65 12.55 -1.02
N ILE A 192 9.13 12.03 0.09
CA ILE A 192 8.45 12.02 1.38
C ILE A 192 9.21 12.99 2.27
N LEU A 193 8.70 14.21 2.42
CA LEU A 193 9.32 15.25 3.22
C LEU A 193 8.89 15.09 4.69
N ILE A 194 9.87 15.02 5.58
CA ILE A 194 9.66 15.05 7.03
C ILE A 194 10.26 16.35 7.56
N GLY A 195 9.44 17.08 8.32
CA GLY A 195 9.81 18.33 8.95
C GLY A 195 9.26 19.55 8.22
N GLY A 196 8.89 20.56 9.02
CA GLY A 196 8.32 21.80 8.53
C GLY A 196 9.34 22.72 7.83
N PRO A 197 8.86 23.78 7.16
CA PRO A 197 9.71 24.67 6.37
C PRO A 197 10.75 25.46 7.17
N GLY A 198 10.63 25.52 8.49
CA GLY A 198 11.65 26.13 9.35
C GLY A 198 12.94 25.32 9.47
N VAL A 199 12.90 24.01 9.21
CA VAL A 199 14.02 23.08 9.40
C VAL A 199 14.29 22.16 8.20
N ASN A 200 13.38 22.12 7.23
CA ASN A 200 13.54 21.42 5.96
C ASN A 200 13.37 22.41 4.80
N SER A 201 14.47 22.66 4.09
CA SER A 201 14.54 23.63 2.99
C SER A 201 13.71 23.23 1.78
N VAL A 202 13.53 21.94 1.52
CA VAL A 202 12.63 21.46 0.46
C VAL A 202 11.17 21.71 0.84
N SER A 203 10.79 21.45 2.11
CA SER A 203 9.48 21.82 2.65
C SER A 203 9.20 23.32 2.53
N TYR A 204 10.22 24.17 2.74
CA TYR A 204 10.12 25.62 2.53
C TYR A 204 9.80 26.01 1.09
N GLU A 205 10.46 25.41 0.10
CA GLU A 205 10.24 25.73 -1.31
C GLU A 205 8.84 25.31 -1.81
N VAL A 206 8.30 24.21 -1.30
CA VAL A 206 6.96 23.75 -1.68
C VAL A 206 5.83 24.37 -0.86
N ASN A 207 6.15 25.06 0.24
CA ASN A 207 5.19 25.53 1.24
C ASN A 207 3.96 26.24 0.65
N LYS A 208 4.16 27.17 -0.30
CA LYS A 208 3.07 27.94 -0.93
C LYS A 208 2.11 27.11 -1.80
N LYS A 209 2.51 25.88 -2.14
CA LYS A 209 1.76 24.95 -3.00
C LYS A 209 0.97 23.93 -2.18
N LEU A 210 1.15 23.89 -0.86
CA LEU A 210 0.46 22.96 0.02
C LEU A 210 -1.01 23.35 0.24
N PRO A 211 -1.92 22.37 0.40
CA PRO A 211 -3.28 22.60 0.88
C PRO A 211 -3.33 23.23 2.28
N TYR A 212 -2.40 22.83 3.15
CA TYR A 212 -2.18 23.40 4.47
C TYR A 212 -0.74 23.93 4.56
N PHE A 213 -0.57 25.22 4.25
CA PHE A 213 0.75 25.84 4.25
C PHE A 213 1.11 26.39 5.62
N PHE A 214 2.39 26.58 5.87
CA PHE A 214 2.89 27.15 7.12
C PHE A 214 3.08 28.66 6.97
N ASN A 215 2.47 29.44 7.86
CA ASN A 215 2.73 30.87 7.96
C ASN A 215 4.07 31.09 8.66
N ILE A 216 5.12 31.42 7.91
CA ILE A 216 6.47 31.56 8.44
C ILE A 216 7.04 32.94 8.13
N LYS A 217 7.59 33.60 9.15
CA LYS A 217 8.27 34.90 9.03
C LYS A 217 9.74 34.74 9.42
N SER A 218 10.64 35.09 8.50
CA SER A 218 12.08 35.08 8.77
C SER A 218 12.50 36.25 9.66
N SER A 219 13.55 36.05 10.46
CA SER A 219 14.22 37.08 11.25
C SER A 219 15.74 36.83 11.26
N LYS A 220 16.53 37.82 11.71
CA LYS A 220 17.98 37.68 11.85
C LYS A 220 18.39 36.54 12.80
N TYR A 221 17.51 36.13 13.71
CA TYR A 221 17.79 35.16 14.77
C TYR A 221 17.04 33.82 14.60
N GLY A 222 16.42 33.58 13.44
CA GLY A 222 15.63 32.37 13.19
C GLY A 222 14.32 32.69 12.48
N TYR A 223 13.25 32.01 12.86
CA TYR A 223 11.92 32.20 12.27
C TYR A 223 10.82 32.21 13.31
N LEU A 224 9.74 32.92 12.99
CA LEU A 224 8.47 32.82 13.70
C LEU A 224 7.51 31.99 12.86
N LEU A 225 6.98 30.92 13.45
CA LEU A 225 5.92 30.12 12.85
C LEU A 225 4.57 30.57 13.42
N GLY A 226 3.74 31.16 12.57
CA GLY A 226 2.39 31.64 12.90
C GLY A 226 1.31 30.55 12.85
N GLY A 227 1.70 29.28 12.68
CA GLY A 227 0.80 28.15 12.58
C GLY A 227 0.65 27.60 11.16
N ILE A 228 -0.02 26.45 11.06
CA ILE A 228 -0.48 25.84 9.82
C ILE A 228 -1.78 26.53 9.41
N VAL A 229 -1.91 26.87 8.13
CA VAL A 229 -3.06 27.61 7.59
C VAL A 229 -3.72 26.81 6.49
N SER A 230 -5.03 26.59 6.59
CA SER A 230 -5.78 25.95 5.51
C SER A 230 -5.93 26.91 4.34
N LYS A 231 -5.44 26.53 3.17
CA LYS A 231 -5.62 27.32 1.93
C LYS A 231 -7.10 27.45 1.52
N ARG A 232 -7.93 26.48 1.91
CA ARG A 232 -9.36 26.45 1.57
C ARG A 232 -10.21 27.37 2.45
N THR A 233 -9.97 27.36 3.76
CA THR A 233 -10.81 28.08 4.74
C THR A 233 -10.16 29.34 5.29
N GLY A 234 -8.83 29.49 5.17
CA GLY A 234 -8.08 30.56 5.81
C GLY A 234 -7.88 30.35 7.33
N GLU A 235 -8.42 29.28 7.91
CA GLU A 235 -8.26 28.98 9.33
C GLU A 235 -6.80 28.70 9.69
N VAL A 236 -6.40 29.19 10.86
CA VAL A 236 -5.05 29.07 11.40
C VAL A 236 -5.05 28.12 12.58
N TYR A 237 -4.13 27.17 12.55
CA TYR A 237 -3.95 26.13 13.56
C TYR A 237 -2.54 26.27 14.14
N ASN A 238 -2.44 26.85 15.34
CA ASN A 238 -1.17 27.26 15.94
C ASN A 238 -0.73 26.41 17.15
N GLU A 239 -1.54 25.44 17.59
CA GLU A 239 -1.16 24.55 18.69
C GLU A 239 0.06 23.69 18.31
N ASP A 240 0.99 23.49 19.26
CA ASP A 240 2.23 22.75 19.03
C ASP A 240 2.00 21.28 18.65
N LEU A 241 0.94 20.67 19.19
CA LEU A 241 0.53 19.28 18.95
C LEU A 241 -0.13 19.07 17.59
N ILE A 242 -0.37 20.14 16.83
CA ILE A 242 -0.95 20.03 15.49
C ILE A 242 0.15 19.73 14.48
N GLY A 243 -0.03 18.58 13.84
CA GLY A 243 0.67 18.13 12.64
C GLY A 243 -0.24 18.16 11.41
N VAL A 244 0.37 17.87 10.27
CA VAL A 244 -0.30 17.72 8.99
C VAL A 244 0.34 16.57 8.22
N VAL A 245 -0.50 15.81 7.51
CA VAL A 245 -0.07 14.84 6.50
C VAL A 245 -0.72 15.24 5.19
N GLU A 246 0.10 15.48 4.18
CA GLU A 246 -0.36 16.02 2.91
C GLU A 246 0.30 15.34 1.72
N ARG A 247 -0.37 15.42 0.58
CA ARG A 247 0.14 14.97 -0.70
C ARG A 247 -0.17 16.02 -1.76
N ILE A 248 0.81 16.32 -2.59
CA ILE A 248 0.67 17.18 -3.78
C ILE A 248 1.41 16.56 -4.97
N ARG A 249 1.11 17.02 -6.19
CA ARG A 249 2.01 16.80 -7.33
C ARG A 249 3.34 17.49 -7.10
N ASN A 250 4.43 16.82 -7.46
CA ASN A 250 5.74 17.41 -7.37
C ASN A 250 5.82 18.64 -8.32
N PRO A 251 6.17 19.84 -7.81
CA PRO A 251 6.20 21.05 -8.64
C PRO A 251 7.35 21.09 -9.65
N TRP A 252 8.43 20.36 -9.41
CA TRP A 252 9.57 20.21 -10.32
C TRP A 252 9.33 19.09 -11.35
N ASN A 253 8.45 18.13 -11.05
CA ASN A 253 8.07 17.07 -11.98
C ASN A 253 6.60 16.62 -11.79
N LYS A 254 5.71 17.01 -12.70
CA LYS A 254 4.26 16.75 -12.58
C LYS A 254 3.83 15.28 -12.64
N ARG A 255 4.74 14.37 -13.01
CA ARG A 255 4.53 12.90 -12.99
C ARG A 255 4.87 12.29 -11.62
N ARG A 256 5.55 13.03 -10.76
CA ARG A 256 5.98 12.61 -9.43
C ARG A 256 5.13 13.28 -8.36
N VAL A 257 5.22 12.80 -7.13
CA VAL A 257 4.47 13.34 -6.00
C VAL A 257 5.37 13.72 -4.84
N ILE A 258 4.86 14.62 -4.01
CA ILE A 258 5.41 14.95 -2.71
C ILE A 258 4.39 14.58 -1.65
N VAL A 259 4.82 13.79 -0.67
CA VAL A 259 4.10 13.56 0.58
C VAL A 259 4.82 14.36 1.65
N LEU A 260 4.12 15.24 2.36
CA LEU A 260 4.67 16.03 3.46
C LEU A 260 4.09 15.54 4.79
N ILE A 261 4.98 15.36 5.77
CA ILE A 261 4.62 15.09 7.16
C ILE A 261 5.37 16.09 8.03
N ALA A 262 4.64 17.05 8.59
CA ALA A 262 5.22 18.14 9.35
C ALA A 262 4.23 18.62 10.42
N GLY A 263 4.70 19.41 11.38
CA GLY A 263 3.83 20.06 12.36
C GLY A 263 4.34 21.41 12.78
N ASN A 264 3.55 22.09 13.62
CA ASN A 264 3.95 23.37 14.19
C ASN A 264 5.25 23.26 15.00
N LYS A 265 5.41 22.12 15.67
CA LYS A 265 6.64 21.70 16.36
C LYS A 265 6.95 20.24 16.05
N ALA A 266 8.10 19.78 16.54
CA ALA A 266 8.52 18.38 16.43
C ALA A 266 7.44 17.41 16.95
N VAL A 267 6.73 17.76 18.03
CA VAL A 267 5.62 16.94 18.56
C VAL A 267 4.45 16.79 17.59
N GLY A 268 4.10 17.84 16.84
CA GLY A 268 3.11 17.78 15.76
C GLY A 268 3.59 16.92 14.59
N THR A 269 4.86 17.04 14.18
CA THR A 269 5.45 16.14 13.17
C THR A 269 5.38 14.67 13.64
N LYS A 270 5.72 14.40 14.90
CA LYS A 270 5.63 13.07 15.52
C LYS A 270 4.19 12.55 15.50
N ALA A 271 3.19 13.40 15.79
CA ALA A 271 1.78 13.03 15.70
C ALA A 271 1.37 12.63 14.28
N GLY A 272 1.85 13.34 13.25
CA GLY A 272 1.64 12.96 11.84
C GLY A 272 2.25 11.60 11.50
N ILE A 273 3.48 11.34 11.94
CA ILE A 273 4.17 10.05 11.74
C ILE A 273 3.44 8.91 12.44
N ILE A 274 3.01 9.10 13.69
CA ILE A 274 2.22 8.11 14.43
C ILE A 274 0.86 7.88 13.75
N GLY A 275 0.19 8.96 13.36
CA GLY A 275 -1.07 8.92 12.63
C GLY A 275 -0.97 8.07 11.37
N LEU A 276 0.10 8.25 10.59
CA LEU A 276 0.30 7.51 9.35
C LEU A 276 0.79 6.07 9.55
N THR A 277 1.59 5.80 10.58
CA THR A 277 2.16 4.44 10.78
C THR A 277 1.28 3.53 11.64
N ARG A 278 0.41 4.09 12.49
CA ARG A 278 -0.48 3.31 13.39
C ARG A 278 -1.97 3.50 13.09
N TYR A 279 -2.38 4.70 12.68
CA TYR A 279 -3.79 5.08 12.56
C TYR A 279 -4.22 5.47 11.13
N TYR A 280 -3.49 5.00 10.10
CA TYR A 280 -3.70 5.44 8.71
C TYR A 280 -5.13 5.25 8.20
N LYS A 281 -5.87 4.25 8.70
CA LYS A 281 -7.27 4.01 8.30
C LYS A 281 -8.18 5.18 8.66
N GLY A 282 -7.97 5.76 9.84
CA GLY A 282 -8.68 6.95 10.29
C GLY A 282 -8.14 8.21 9.59
N LEU A 283 -6.82 8.35 9.57
CA LEU A 283 -6.13 9.50 8.97
C LEU A 283 -6.49 9.68 7.48
N LEU A 284 -6.45 8.60 6.70
CA LEU A 284 -6.78 8.58 5.27
C LEU A 284 -8.26 8.30 5.01
N LYS A 285 -9.16 8.48 6.00
CA LYS A 285 -10.60 8.21 5.83
C LYS A 285 -11.18 9.04 4.69
N GLY A 286 -10.81 10.33 4.62
CA GLY A 286 -11.29 11.29 3.63
C GLY A 286 -10.54 11.29 2.30
N PHE A 287 -9.43 10.56 2.17
CA PHE A 287 -8.65 10.49 0.94
C PHE A 287 -9.29 9.51 -0.06
N LYS A 288 -9.58 9.99 -1.27
CA LYS A 288 -10.23 9.24 -2.35
C LYS A 288 -9.35 9.06 -3.60
N GLY A 289 -8.16 9.64 -3.62
CA GLY A 289 -7.24 9.59 -4.76
C GLY A 289 -6.95 10.95 -5.38
N GLU A 290 -7.27 12.04 -4.66
CA GLU A 290 -7.03 13.41 -5.08
C GLU A 290 -5.54 13.68 -5.32
N GLU A 291 -5.25 14.56 -6.26
CA GLU A 291 -3.87 14.93 -6.61
C GLU A 291 -3.24 15.88 -5.59
N GLU A 292 -4.08 16.70 -4.96
CA GLU A 292 -3.75 17.59 -3.85
C GLU A 292 -4.70 17.27 -2.71
N TRP A 293 -4.15 16.88 -1.56
CA TRP A 293 -4.91 16.49 -0.39
C TRP A 293 -4.10 16.71 0.87
N GLY A 294 -4.75 17.11 1.95
CA GLY A 294 -4.12 17.25 3.24
C GLY A 294 -5.09 16.97 4.37
N VAL A 295 -4.57 16.56 5.51
CA VAL A 295 -5.32 16.38 6.74
C VAL A 295 -4.50 16.86 7.93
N LEU A 296 -5.15 17.58 8.83
CA LEU A 296 -4.57 17.94 10.12
C LEU A 296 -4.67 16.76 11.08
N VAL A 297 -3.63 16.60 11.90
CA VAL A 297 -3.55 15.59 12.93
C VAL A 297 -3.26 16.30 14.23
N ARG A 298 -4.03 16.04 15.29
CA ARG A 298 -3.74 16.54 16.63
C ARG A 298 -3.19 15.40 17.47
N GLY A 299 -1.99 15.57 18.01
CA GLY A 299 -1.50 14.69 19.07
C GLY A 299 -2.39 14.86 20.30
N LEU A 300 -2.94 13.77 20.82
CA LEU A 300 -3.57 13.74 22.14
C LEU A 300 -2.59 13.00 23.03
N ASP A 301 -2.11 13.69 24.07
CA ASP A 301 -1.44 13.03 25.17
C ASP A 301 -2.52 12.54 26.12
N ALA A 302 -2.88 11.26 26.01
CA ALA A 302 -3.90 10.65 26.85
C ALA A 302 -3.34 10.17 28.20
N ASP A 303 -2.03 9.96 28.28
CA ASP A 303 -1.39 9.24 29.38
C ASP A 303 -0.37 10.11 30.16
N GLY A 304 0.04 11.27 29.65
CA GLY A 304 0.79 12.29 30.41
C GLY A 304 2.27 11.97 30.70
N ASP A 305 2.84 10.96 30.04
CA ASP A 305 4.20 10.45 30.22
C ASP A 305 5.19 10.87 29.11
#